data_AF-A0A9P0PYW3-F1
#
_entry.id   AF-A0A9P0PYW3-F1
#
_cell.length_a   1.000
_cell.length_b   1.000
_cell.length_c   1.000
_cell.angle_alpha   90.00
_cell.angle_beta   90.00
_cell.angle_gamma   90.00
#
_symmetry.space_group_name_H-M   'P 1'
#
loop_
_entity.id
_entity.type
_entity.pdbx_description
1 polymer ?
#
loop_
_entity_poly.entity_id
_entity_poly.type
_entity_poly.pdbx_seq_one_letter_code
_entity_poly.pdbx_strand_id
1 'polypeptide(L)'
;MITGINKLPQMRLYWSSYDMYSNERVKTTMNQNRLDLLLRYLHFSDNSDPKAGTDRPFKIRDVIELCCKQFQDTSEPTEELDESMVDL
;
A
#
# COMPACT_ATOMS: atom_id res chain seq x y z
N MET A 1 0.60 11.23 -4.66
CA MET A 1 0.85 10.73 -3.28
C MET A 1 1.63 11.78 -2.49
N ILE A 2 1.03 12.42 -1.49
CA ILE A 2 1.75 13.40 -0.65
C ILE A 2 2.71 12.67 0.30
N THR A 3 2.24 11.59 0.93
CA THR A 3 3.00 10.78 1.89
C THR A 3 4.19 10.03 1.27
N GLY A 4 4.17 9.80 -0.04
CA GLY A 4 5.28 9.19 -0.77
C GLY A 4 6.42 10.18 -1.08
N ILE A 5 6.09 11.48 -1.22
CA ILE A 5 7.05 12.55 -1.53
C ILE A 5 7.62 13.14 -0.24
N ASN A 6 6.75 13.46 0.72
CA ASN A 6 7.13 14.00 2.01
C ASN A 6 7.04 12.90 3.08
N LYS A 7 8.04 12.02 3.15
CA LYS A 7 8.03 10.89 4.09
C LYS A 7 8.28 11.37 5.52
N LEU A 8 7.31 11.16 6.41
CA LEU A 8 7.46 11.37 7.85
C LEU A 8 7.81 10.07 8.58
N PRO A 9 8.46 10.12 9.76
CA PRO A 9 8.82 8.92 10.53
C PRO A 9 7.62 8.06 10.91
N GLN A 10 6.42 8.65 11.03
CA GLN A 10 5.18 7.94 11.34
C GLN A 10 4.01 8.57 10.59
N MET A 11 3.09 7.73 10.08
CA MET A 11 1.92 8.18 9.31
C MET A 11 1.04 9.17 10.09
N ARG A 12 0.82 8.95 11.38
CA ARG A 12 0.02 9.85 12.24
C ARG A 12 0.53 11.30 12.26
N LEU A 13 1.82 11.53 11.96
CA LEU A 13 2.42 12.86 12.03
C LEU A 13 1.84 13.83 10.99
N TYR A 14 1.30 13.35 9.87
CA TYR A 14 0.63 14.23 8.90
C TYR A 14 -0.60 14.96 9.51
N TRP A 15 -1.20 14.40 10.56
CA TRP A 15 -2.31 15.01 11.32
C TRP A 15 -1.86 15.74 12.58
N SER A 16 -0.55 15.87 12.80
CA SER A 16 -0.01 16.54 13.97
C SER A 16 -0.40 18.02 14.05
N SER A 17 -0.52 18.55 15.25
CA SER A 17 -0.65 20.00 15.50
C SER A 17 0.69 20.74 15.36
N TYR A 18 1.82 20.03 15.34
CA TYR A 18 3.13 20.64 15.13
C TYR A 18 3.31 21.00 13.65
N ASP A 19 3.54 22.28 13.38
CA ASP A 19 3.63 22.83 12.01
C ASP A 19 4.68 22.12 11.15
N MET A 20 5.81 21.72 11.73
CA MET A 20 6.89 21.00 11.02
C MET A 20 6.49 19.63 10.47
N TYR A 21 5.42 19.02 11.00
CA TYR A 21 4.91 17.71 10.58
C TYR A 21 3.52 17.78 9.96
N SER A 22 2.74 18.80 10.34
CA SER A 22 1.39 19.02 9.86
C SER A 22 1.36 19.07 8.33
N ASN A 23 0.40 18.35 7.74
CA ASN A 23 0.12 18.50 6.32
C ASN A 23 -1.36 18.83 6.11
N GLU A 24 -1.64 20.10 5.84
CA GLU A 24 -3.02 20.59 5.67
C GLU A 24 -3.78 19.85 4.58
N ARG A 25 -3.14 19.53 3.45
CA ARG A 25 -3.78 18.77 2.37
C ARG A 25 -4.19 17.36 2.82
N VAL A 26 -3.37 16.70 3.64
CA VAL A 26 -3.70 15.38 4.19
C VAL A 26 -4.87 15.50 5.17
N LYS A 27 -4.83 16.48 6.09
CA LYS A 27 -5.88 16.73 7.07
C LYS A 27 -7.24 17.05 6.45
N THR A 28 -7.27 17.90 5.42
CA THR A 28 -8.52 18.29 4.74
C THR A 28 -9.11 17.17 3.90
N THR A 29 -8.26 16.25 3.41
CA THR A 29 -8.72 15.12 2.58
C THR A 29 -9.43 14.06 3.41
N MET A 30 -8.86 13.69 4.57
CA MET A 30 -9.42 12.66 5.42
C MET A 30 -8.94 12.82 6.87
N ASN A 31 -9.79 12.50 7.84
CA ASN A 31 -9.38 12.40 9.25
C ASN A 31 -8.51 11.14 9.49
N GLN A 32 -7.50 11.25 10.35
CA GLN A 32 -6.61 10.15 10.74
C GLN A 32 -7.38 8.88 11.13
N ASN A 33 -8.39 9.01 12.02
CA ASN A 33 -9.17 7.86 12.51
C ASN A 33 -9.89 7.13 11.37
N ARG A 34 -10.35 7.87 10.34
CA ARG A 34 -11.01 7.28 9.19
C ARG A 34 -10.02 6.52 8.32
N LEU A 35 -8.81 7.06 8.12
CA LEU A 35 -7.75 6.34 7.41
C LEU A 35 -7.36 5.06 8.17
N ASP A 36 -7.17 5.15 9.48
CA ASP A 36 -6.83 4.00 10.33
C ASP A 36 -7.90 2.89 10.23
N LEU A 37 -9.18 3.26 10.19
CA LEU A 37 -10.27 2.29 9.97
C LEU A 37 -10.21 1.67 8.57
N LEU A 38 -10.04 2.48 7.53
CA LEU A 38 -9.94 1.96 6.16
C LEU A 38 -8.78 0.97 6.01
N LEU A 39 -7.60 1.32 6.54
CA LEU A 39 -6.42 0.46 6.50
C LEU A 39 -6.62 -0.85 7.26
N ARG A 40 -7.34 -0.83 8.40
CA ARG A 40 -7.64 -2.04 9.18
C ARG A 40 -8.55 -3.02 8.45
N TYR A 41 -9.48 -2.52 7.64
CA TYR A 41 -10.48 -3.33 6.95
C TYR A 41 -10.18 -3.51 5.45
N LEU A 42 -9.00 -3.07 4.99
CA LEU A 42 -8.59 -3.24 3.60
C LEU A 42 -8.19 -4.71 3.37
N HIS A 43 -9.05 -5.44 2.67
CA HIS A 43 -8.82 -6.84 2.30
C HIS A 43 -9.01 -7.01 0.79
N PHE A 44 -8.12 -7.78 0.17
CA PHE A 44 -8.16 -8.06 -1.27
C PHE A 44 -8.54 -9.51 -1.59
N SER A 45 -8.72 -10.35 -0.57
CA SER A 45 -9.06 -11.76 -0.71
C SER A 45 -10.15 -12.16 0.29
N ASP A 46 -10.91 -13.20 -0.03
CA ASP A 46 -11.86 -13.81 0.90
C ASP A 46 -11.14 -14.70 1.92
N ASN A 47 -11.14 -14.31 3.21
CA ASN A 47 -10.50 -15.07 4.27
C ASN A 47 -11.21 -16.39 4.61
N SER A 48 -12.41 -16.64 4.08
CA SER A 48 -13.14 -17.90 4.23
C SER A 48 -12.73 -18.97 3.22
N ASP A 49 -11.93 -18.60 2.19
CA ASP A 49 -11.42 -19.54 1.20
C ASP A 49 -10.46 -20.56 1.86
N PRO A 50 -10.63 -21.87 1.63
CA PRO A 50 -9.73 -22.91 2.12
C PRO A 50 -8.24 -22.68 1.78
N LYS A 51 -7.94 -21.96 0.70
CA LYS A 51 -6.57 -21.62 0.27
C LYS A 51 -5.89 -20.61 1.18
N ALA A 52 -6.64 -19.83 1.97
CA ALA A 52 -6.09 -18.83 2.87
C ALA A 52 -5.13 -19.41 3.92
N GLY A 53 -5.24 -20.71 4.24
CA GLY A 53 -4.36 -21.42 5.17
C GLY A 53 -3.17 -22.14 4.53
N THR A 54 -3.15 -22.30 3.20
CA THR A 54 -2.16 -23.10 2.48
C THR A 54 -1.28 -22.28 1.55
N ASP A 55 -1.80 -21.19 0.96
CA ASP A 55 -1.06 -20.30 0.08
C ASP A 55 -0.62 -19.03 0.81
N ARG A 56 0.69 -18.88 1.07
CA ARG A 56 1.23 -17.78 1.88
C ARG A 56 0.91 -16.37 1.34
N PRO A 57 0.99 -16.09 0.02
CA PRO A 57 0.67 -14.79 -0.56
C PRO A 57 -0.82 -14.58 -0.85
N PHE A 58 -1.71 -15.52 -0.48
CA PHE A 58 -3.13 -15.52 -0.85
C PHE A 58 -3.82 -14.16 -0.67
N LYS A 59 -3.51 -13.45 0.42
CA LYS A 59 -4.15 -12.17 0.76
C LYS A 59 -3.88 -11.01 -0.19
N ILE A 60 -2.81 -11.08 -0.97
CA ILE A 60 -2.38 -10.02 -1.88
C ILE A 60 -2.18 -10.53 -3.32
N ARG A 61 -2.37 -11.84 -3.55
CA ARG A 61 -2.14 -12.52 -4.83
C ARG A 61 -2.84 -11.81 -5.98
N ASP A 62 -4.14 -11.61 -5.85
CA ASP A 62 -4.98 -11.06 -6.92
C ASP A 62 -4.52 -9.66 -7.34
N VAL A 63 -4.07 -8.84 -6.37
CA VAL A 63 -3.54 -7.50 -6.64
C VAL A 63 -2.21 -7.58 -7.38
N ILE A 64 -1.31 -8.46 -6.94
CA ILE A 64 -0.01 -8.65 -7.59
C ILE A 64 -0.19 -9.17 -9.01
N GLU A 65 -1.05 -10.17 -9.22
CA GLU A 65 -1.30 -10.73 -10.54
C GLU A 65 -1.93 -9.71 -11.48
N LEU A 66 -2.87 -8.90 -11.00
CA LEU A 66 -3.46 -7.80 -11.77
C LEU A 66 -2.40 -6.78 -12.20
N CYS A 67 -1.53 -6.36 -11.27
CA CYS A 67 -0.43 -5.44 -11.56
C CYS A 67 0.57 -6.05 -12.55
N CYS A 68 1.03 -7.27 -12.33
CA CYS A 68 1.97 -7.96 -13.21
C CYS A 68 1.43 -8.08 -14.62
N LYS A 69 0.15 -8.48 -14.77
CA LYS A 69 -0.50 -8.54 -16.07
C LYS A 69 -0.52 -7.18 -16.76
N GLN A 70 -0.97 -6.14 -16.06
CA GLN A 70 -1.03 -4.79 -16.63
C GLN A 70 0.36 -4.27 -17.06
N PHE A 71 1.39 -4.56 -16.28
CA PHE A 71 2.75 -4.15 -16.61
C PHE A 71 3.30 -4.92 -17.80
N GLN A 72 3.14 -6.25 -17.84
CA GLN A 72 3.54 -7.08 -18.98
C GLN A 72 2.87 -6.64 -20.28
N ASP A 73 1.60 -6.25 -20.23
CA ASP A 73 0.85 -5.79 -21.41
C ASP A 73 1.34 -4.41 -21.91
N THR A 74 2.04 -3.62 -21.07
CA THR A 74 2.43 -2.23 -21.38
C THR A 74 3.94 -2.03 -21.54
N SER A 75 4.77 -2.92 -21.00
CA SER A 75 6.23 -2.80 -21.00
C SER A 75 6.88 -3.62 -22.12
N GLU A 76 7.92 -3.06 -22.74
CA GLU A 76 8.82 -3.85 -23.58
C GLU A 76 9.74 -4.73 -22.70
N PRO A 77 9.94 -6.02 -23.05
CA PRO A 77 10.77 -6.91 -22.28
C PRO A 77 12.24 -6.48 -22.31
N THR A 78 12.91 -6.54 -21.15
CA THR A 78 14.35 -6.31 -20.98
C THR A 78 15.01 -7.60 -20.51
N GLU A 79 16.25 -7.86 -20.93
CA GLU A 79 16.98 -9.12 -20.62
C GLU A 79 17.73 -9.09 -19.27
N GLU A 80 17.59 -8.01 -18.50
CA GLU A 80 18.25 -7.85 -17.21
C GLU A 80 17.36 -8.37 -16.08
N LEU A 81 17.87 -9.33 -15.31
CA LEU A 81 17.21 -9.91 -14.15
C LEU A 81 17.98 -9.53 -12.89
N ASP A 82 17.29 -8.91 -11.94
CA ASP A 82 17.81 -8.55 -10.63
C ASP A 82 16.76 -8.82 -9.55
N GLU A 83 17.19 -8.90 -8.30
CA GLU A 83 16.32 -9.11 -7.14
C GLU A 83 16.17 -7.83 -6.30
N SER A 84 14.94 -7.56 -5.85
CA SER A 84 14.67 -6.43 -4.96
C SER A 84 14.02 -6.91 -3.66
N MET A 85 14.57 -6.52 -2.52
CA MET A 85 13.98 -6.78 -1.21
C MET A 85 13.06 -5.63 -0.78
N VAL A 86 11.92 -5.99 -0.18
CA VAL A 86 11.04 -5.03 0.50
C VAL A 86 11.21 -5.23 1.99
N ASP A 87 11.65 -4.19 2.70
CA ASP A 87 11.74 -4.21 4.15
C ASP A 87 10.32 -4.22 4.77
N LEU A 88 10.09 -5.14 5.71
CA LEU A 88 8.84 -5.30 6.47
C LEU A 88 8.81 -4.42 7.72
#